data_AF-A0ABD5X524-F1
#
_entry.id   AF-A0ABD5X524-F1
#
_cell.length_a   1.000
_cell.length_b   1.000
_cell.length_c   1.000
_cell.angle_alpha   90.00
_cell.angle_beta   90.00
_cell.angle_gamma   90.00
#
_symmetry.space_group_name_H-M   'P 1'
#
loop_
_entity.id
_entity.type
_entity.pdbx_description
1 polymer ?
#
loop_
_entity_poly.entity_id
_entity_poly.type
_entity_poly.pdbx_seq_one_letter_code
_entity_poly.pdbx_strand_id
1 'polypeptide(L)' 'MTHASDSPLERSGASPDEAVETVEAYEDDGRTVLYDAENPLAWVEASTAVTLADLA' A
#
# COMPACT_ATOMS: atom_id res chain seq x y z
N MET A 1 -9.93 20.90 -12.33
CA MET A 1 -9.32 19.73 -11.70
C MET A 1 -7.94 20.15 -11.22
N THR A 2 -7.74 20.27 -9.92
CA THR A 2 -6.42 20.60 -9.35
C THR A 2 -5.56 19.36 -9.52
N HIS A 3 -4.56 19.43 -10.41
CA HIS A 3 -3.49 18.44 -10.46
C HIS A 3 -2.83 18.40 -9.08
N ALA A 4 -2.73 17.21 -8.48
CA ALA A 4 -1.81 17.01 -7.37
C ALA A 4 -0.45 17.52 -7.84
N SER A 5 0.07 18.58 -7.21
CA SER A 5 1.42 19.04 -7.47
C SER A 5 2.35 17.86 -7.23
N ASP A 6 3.12 17.50 -8.26
CA ASP A 6 4.17 16.48 -8.21
C ASP A 6 5.33 17.04 -7.38
N SER A 7 5.07 17.24 -6.09
CA SER A 7 6.10 17.37 -5.08
C SER A 7 6.75 15.99 -4.98
N PRO A 8 8.10 15.88 -4.98
CA PRO A 8 8.76 14.60 -4.84
C PRO A 8 8.15 13.92 -3.63
N LEU A 9 7.52 12.75 -3.85
CA LEU A 9 6.80 12.01 -2.81
C LEU A 9 7.72 11.95 -1.58
N GLU A 10 7.40 12.74 -0.56
CA GLU A 10 8.19 12.82 0.66
C GLU A 10 8.28 11.38 1.18
N ARG A 11 9.49 10.81 1.16
CA ARG A 11 9.69 9.45 1.64
C ARG A 11 9.28 9.45 3.11
N SER A 12 8.37 8.54 3.47
CA SER A 12 7.95 8.40 4.87
C SER A 12 9.19 8.29 5.76
N GLY A 13 9.24 9.12 6.81
CA GLY A 13 10.28 9.06 7.83
C GLY A 13 10.05 7.94 8.85
N ALA A 14 8.96 7.18 8.71
CA ALA A 14 8.63 6.07 9.58
C ALA A 14 9.66 4.93 9.48
N SER A 15 9.91 4.29 10.61
CA SER A 15 10.61 3.00 10.59
C SER A 15 9.77 1.93 9.89
N PRO A 16 10.39 0.84 9.40
CA PRO A 16 9.63 -0.22 8.74
C PRO A 16 8.52 -0.82 9.60
N ASP A 17 8.73 -0.95 10.92
CA ASP A 17 7.73 -1.49 11.83
C ASP A 17 6.52 -0.55 11.93
N GLU A 18 6.76 0.75 12.16
CA GLU A 18 5.71 1.78 12.18
C GLU A 18 4.96 1.86 10.84
N ALA A 19 5.68 1.72 9.73
CA ALA A 19 5.08 1.75 8.40
C ALA A 19 4.17 0.55 8.12
N VAL A 20 4.34 -0.58 8.81
CA VAL A 20 3.47 -1.75 8.65
C VAL A 20 2.18 -1.62 9.46
N GLU A 21 2.19 -0.85 10.55
CA GLU A 21 1.01 -0.71 11.43
C GLU A 21 -0.20 -0.06 10.73
N THR A 22 0.05 0.81 9.75
CA THR A 22 -0.99 1.54 9.01
C THR A 22 -1.33 0.90 7.67
N VAL A 23 -0.64 -0.18 7.29
CA VAL A 23 -0.88 -0.88 6.01
C VAL A 23 -2.11 -1.77 6.11
N GLU A 24 -3.02 -1.55 5.19
CA GLU A 24 -4.25 -2.32 5.03
C GLU A 24 -4.32 -2.95 3.63
N ALA A 25 -5.25 -3.89 3.47
CA ALA A 25 -5.47 -4.60 2.22
C ALA A 25 -6.95 -4.69 1.89
N TYR A 26 -7.28 -4.52 0.60
CA TYR A 26 -8.59 -4.91 0.08
C TYR A 26 -8.43 -5.75 -1.19
N GLU A 27 -9.49 -6.51 -1.47
CA GLU A 27 -9.60 -7.34 -2.66
C GLU A 27 -10.73 -6.82 -3.55
N ASP A 28 -10.45 -6.68 -4.84
CA ASP A 28 -11.43 -6.31 -5.86
C ASP A 28 -11.14 -7.07 -7.15
N ASP A 29 -12.14 -7.77 -7.69
CA ASP A 29 -12.04 -8.57 -8.92
C ASP A 29 -10.81 -9.51 -8.98
N GLY A 30 -10.48 -10.15 -7.85
CA GLY A 30 -9.33 -11.07 -7.74
C GLY A 30 -7.96 -10.37 -7.72
N ARG A 31 -7.94 -9.03 -7.66
CA ARG A 31 -6.75 -8.22 -7.44
C ARG A 31 -6.66 -7.84 -5.98
N THR A 32 -5.42 -7.68 -5.50
CA THR A 32 -5.15 -7.25 -4.14
C THR A 32 -4.44 -5.92 -4.17
N VAL A 33 -4.94 -4.97 -3.39
CA VAL A 33 -4.30 -3.67 -3.17
C VAL A 33 -3.82 -3.60 -1.74
N LEU A 34 -2.53 -3.31 -1.57
CA LEU A 34 -1.95 -2.91 -0.29
C LEU A 34 -1.80 -1.40 -0.29
N TYR A 35 -2.25 -0.75 0.77
CA TYR A 35 -2.20 0.70 0.90
C TYR A 35 -1.93 1.11 2.34
N ASP A 36 -1.30 2.27 2.52
CA ASP A 36 -1.16 2.92 3.81
C ASP A 36 -2.39 3.80 4.07
N ALA A 37 -3.15 3.51 5.14
CA ALA A 37 -4.35 4.25 5.49
C ALA A 37 -4.09 5.73 5.87
N GLU A 38 -2.86 6.03 6.31
CA GLU A 38 -2.44 7.39 6.68
C GLU A 38 -1.73 8.13 5.54
N ASN A 39 -1.32 7.43 4.49
CA ASN A 39 -0.72 8.01 3.29
C ASN A 39 -1.39 7.49 2.00
N PRO A 40 -2.45 8.16 1.51
CA PRO A 40 -3.24 7.72 0.35
C PRO A 40 -2.47 7.60 -0.98
N LEU A 41 -1.24 8.14 -1.05
CA LEU A 41 -0.39 8.03 -2.23
C LEU A 41 0.54 6.81 -2.18
N ALA A 42 0.63 6.13 -1.04
CA ALA A 42 1.42 4.92 -0.84
C ALA A 42 0.54 3.68 -1.02
N TRP A 43 0.51 3.16 -2.24
CA TRP A 43 -0.22 1.94 -2.57
C TRP A 43 0.50 1.13 -3.65
N VAL A 44 0.20 -0.17 -3.67
CA VAL A 44 0.63 -1.11 -4.71
C VAL A 44 -0.51 -2.09 -5.00
N GLU A 45 -0.77 -2.33 -6.29
CA GLU A 45 -1.74 -3.31 -6.76
C GLU A 45 -1.02 -4.54 -7.34
N ALA A 46 -1.49 -5.73 -6.99
CA ALA A 46 -1.04 -6.98 -7.55
C ALA A 46 -2.20 -7.73 -8.22
N SER A 47 -1.94 -8.33 -9.38
CA SER A 47 -2.92 -9.19 -10.09
C SER A 47 -3.20 -10.51 -9.38
N THR A 48 -2.37 -10.89 -8.40
CA THR A 48 -2.50 -12.13 -7.63
C THR A 48 -1.81 -11.96 -6.28
N ALA A 49 -2.48 -12.33 -5.20
CA ALA A 49 -1.88 -12.48 -3.88
C ALA A 49 -1.70 -13.97 -3.54
N VAL A 50 -0.69 -14.27 -2.73
CA VAL A 50 -0.43 -15.63 -2.24
C VAL A 50 -0.36 -15.59 -0.72
N THR A 51 -1.12 -16.45 -0.07
CA THR A 51 -1.14 -16.62 1.39
C THR A 51 0.13 -17.34 1.85
N LEU A 52 0.88 -16.74 2.78
CA LEU A 52 2.13 -17.33 3.29
C LEU A 52 1.93 -18.72 3.92
N ALA A 53 0.78 -18.97 4.54
CA ALA A 53 0.45 -20.26 5.14
C ALA A 53 0.34 -21.39 4.11
N ASP A 54 0.02 -21.07 2.85
CA ASP A 54 -0.13 -22.06 1.77
C ASP A 54 1.21 -22.43 1.12
N LEU A 55 2.30 -21.72 1.47
CA LEU A 55 3.65 -21.93 0.98
C LEU A 55 4.56 -22.70 1.97
N ALA A 56 4.03 -23.13 3.12
CA ALA A 56 4.76 -23.78 4.20
C ALA A 56 4.73 -25.31 4.14
#